data_AF-A0A2V8HGS3-F1
#
_entry.id   AF-A0A2V8HGS3-F1
#
_cell.length_a   1.000
_cell.length_b   1.000
_cell.length_c   1.000
_cell.angle_alpha   90.00
_cell.angle_beta   90.00
_cell.angle_gamma   90.00
#
_symmetry.space_group_name_H-M   'P 1'
#
loop_
_entity.id
_entity.type
_entity.pdbx_description
1 polymer ?
#
loop_
_entity_poly.entity_id
_entity_poly.type
_entity_poly.pdbx_seq_one_letter_code
_entity_poly.pdbx_strand_id
1 'polypeptide(L)'
;MVETRGLIGSVEAADAMVKAANVVLVGKEYIGAGYVTVMVRGDVGAVKAATDAGAAAARRVGELVSVHVIPRPHGEVEKILLAQPPAQTDRDLASIAEARALARRARAAAPILAEFSQEQIDAVIDAMAAAATAQAEAFARLAVEETGYGVVADKIQKNLFGSEKVYKFIRPQKTVGVIRRLEDRKVVEIAEPFGVVAAIVPSTNPTSTAIYKILISLKARCPIVISPHPAAVRCITRVAEVMNEAARRAGAPEGAVNWMTTV
;
A
#
# COMPACT_ATOMS: atom_id res chain seq x y z
N MET A 1 14.15 10.48 24.44
CA MET A 1 12.75 10.75 24.81
C MET A 1 12.51 12.23 24.78
N VAL A 2 11.36 12.65 24.27
CA VAL A 2 10.91 14.05 24.23
C VAL A 2 9.50 14.09 24.80
N GLU A 3 9.30 14.87 25.86
CA GLU A 3 8.01 15.07 26.48
C GLU A 3 7.48 16.47 26.21
N THR A 4 6.21 16.56 25.85
CA THR A 4 5.54 17.81 25.53
C THR A 4 4.20 17.90 26.23
N ARG A 5 3.72 19.12 26.44
CA ARG A 5 2.32 19.37 26.81
C ARG A 5 1.47 19.46 25.55
N GLY A 6 0.54 18.52 25.41
CA GLY A 6 -0.33 18.36 24.25
C GLY A 6 0.26 17.46 23.16
N LEU A 7 -0.61 16.96 22.29
CA LEU A 7 -0.24 16.00 21.25
C LEU A 7 0.53 16.64 20.09
N ILE A 8 0.31 17.93 19.80
CA ILE A 8 0.89 18.61 18.63
C ILE A 8 2.43 18.62 18.70
N GLY A 9 2.99 19.08 19.84
CA GLY A 9 4.43 19.09 20.06
C GLY A 9 5.06 17.70 19.98
N SER A 10 4.36 16.68 20.50
CA SER A 10 4.83 15.30 20.50
C SER A 10 4.93 14.72 19.08
N VAL A 11 3.96 15.01 18.20
CA VAL A 11 3.93 14.51 16.82
C VAL A 11 5.03 15.16 15.99
N GLU A 12 5.19 16.48 16.11
CA GLU A 12 6.26 17.21 15.43
C GLU A 12 7.65 16.75 15.90
N ALA A 13 7.81 16.52 17.21
CA ALA A 13 9.04 15.95 17.75
C ALA A 13 9.33 14.56 17.16
N ALA A 14 8.32 13.69 17.09
CA ALA A 14 8.46 12.34 16.55
C ALA A 14 8.94 12.36 15.09
N ASP A 15 8.31 13.19 14.26
CA ASP A 15 8.66 13.36 12.85
C ASP A 15 10.08 13.90 12.67
N ALA A 16 10.45 14.93 13.43
CA ALA A 16 11.80 15.50 13.39
C ALA A 16 12.87 14.49 13.87
N MET A 17 12.58 13.73 14.93
CA MET A 17 13.50 12.72 15.47
C MET A 17 13.86 11.65 14.43
N VAL A 18 12.87 11.07 13.74
CA VAL A 18 13.11 9.98 12.77
C VAL A 18 13.71 10.47 11.45
N LYS A 19 13.59 11.76 11.13
CA LYS A 19 14.23 12.37 9.95
C LYS A 19 15.68 12.78 10.21
N ALA A 20 16.01 13.14 11.45
CA ALA A 20 17.32 13.69 11.78
C ALA A 20 18.43 12.63 11.93
N ALA A 21 18.08 11.41 12.35
CA ALA A 21 19.06 10.34 12.58
C ALA A 21 18.45 8.95 12.35
N ASN A 22 19.31 7.95 12.24
CA ASN A 22 18.91 6.55 12.16
C ASN A 22 18.41 6.04 13.52
N VAL A 23 17.20 6.41 13.89
CA VAL A 23 16.50 5.98 15.10
C VAL A 23 15.15 5.39 14.76
N VAL A 24 14.67 4.49 15.61
CA VAL A 24 13.35 3.87 15.48
C VAL A 24 12.41 4.49 16.50
N LEU A 25 11.25 4.96 16.03
CA LEU A 25 10.17 5.41 16.90
C LEU A 25 9.57 4.21 17.63
N VAL A 26 9.69 4.19 18.95
CA VAL A 26 9.20 3.09 19.80
C VAL A 26 7.72 3.26 20.11
N GLY A 27 7.30 4.50 20.32
CA GLY A 27 5.91 4.82 20.61
C GLY A 27 5.75 6.12 21.40
N LYS A 28 4.53 6.34 21.90
CA LYS A 28 4.14 7.46 22.74
C LYS A 28 3.38 6.99 23.96
N GLU A 29 3.57 7.67 25.08
CA GLU A 29 2.88 7.40 26.34
C GLU A 29 2.09 8.62 26.81
N TYR A 30 0.89 8.40 27.34
CA TYR A 30 0.04 9.43 27.92
C TYR A 30 0.02 9.28 29.44
N ILE A 31 0.69 10.18 30.15
CA ILE A 31 0.78 10.09 31.62
C ILE A 31 -0.31 10.89 32.35
N GLY A 32 -1.25 11.50 31.61
CA GLY A 32 -2.31 12.36 32.16
C GLY A 32 -1.95 13.85 32.13
N ALA A 33 -2.90 14.71 32.54
CA ALA A 33 -2.75 16.18 32.59
C ALA A 33 -2.28 16.86 31.27
N GLY A 34 -2.45 16.18 30.14
CA GLY A 34 -2.02 16.65 28.83
C GLY A 34 -0.55 16.40 28.51
N TYR A 35 0.20 15.65 29.33
CA TYR A 35 1.59 15.28 29.02
C TYR A 35 1.65 14.08 28.07
N VAL A 36 2.51 14.20 27.06
CA VAL A 36 2.76 13.17 26.06
C VAL A 36 4.26 12.98 25.91
N THR A 37 4.76 11.77 26.21
CA THR A 37 6.17 11.41 26.04
C THR A 37 6.34 10.55 24.80
N VAL A 38 7.27 10.93 23.93
CA VAL A 38 7.66 10.17 22.73
C VAL A 38 9.05 9.55 22.93
N MET A 39 9.16 8.28 22.55
CA MET A 39 10.36 7.47 22.74
C MET A 39 10.95 7.02 21.40
N VAL A 40 12.26 7.15 21.25
CA VAL A 40 13.03 6.65 20.12
C VAL A 40 14.19 5.79 20.61
N ARG A 41 14.57 4.78 19.83
CA ARG A 41 15.70 3.86 20.09
C ARG A 41 16.73 3.93 18.96
N GLY A 42 17.99 3.69 19.29
CA GLY A 42 19.11 3.68 18.35
C GLY A 42 20.44 3.78 19.10
N ASP A 43 21.53 3.93 18.36
CA ASP A 43 22.84 4.21 18.96
C ASP A 43 22.82 5.53 19.72
N VAL A 44 23.59 5.63 20.81
CA VAL A 44 23.58 6.81 21.71
C VAL A 44 23.76 8.13 20.95
N GLY A 45 24.65 8.15 19.95
CA GLY A 45 24.86 9.32 19.09
C GLY A 45 23.64 9.66 18.23
N ALA A 46 23.00 8.65 17.61
CA ALA A 46 21.80 8.82 16.82
C ALA A 46 20.61 9.29 17.67
N VAL A 47 20.43 8.71 18.86
CA VAL A 47 19.39 9.12 19.82
C VAL A 47 19.62 10.55 20.28
N LYS A 48 20.86 10.95 20.56
CA LYS A 48 21.18 12.32 20.96
C LYS A 48 20.81 13.32 19.86
N ALA A 49 21.29 13.09 18.64
CA ALA A 49 20.98 13.93 17.48
C ALA A 49 19.46 14.01 17.21
N ALA A 50 18.76 12.86 17.26
CA ALA A 50 17.32 12.82 17.12
C ALA A 50 16.63 13.66 18.19
N THR A 51 16.92 13.43 19.48
CA THR A 51 16.24 14.13 20.58
C THR A 51 16.50 15.64 20.57
N ASP A 52 17.68 16.10 20.15
CA ASP A 52 17.99 17.52 20.03
C ASP A 52 17.16 18.17 18.90
N ALA A 53 17.03 17.49 17.74
CA ALA A 53 16.17 17.93 16.64
C ALA A 53 14.67 17.92 17.04
N GLY A 54 14.21 16.85 17.70
CA GLY A 54 12.85 16.72 18.19
C GLY A 54 12.48 17.79 19.22
N ALA A 55 13.41 18.12 20.14
CA ALA A 55 13.23 19.17 21.12
C ALA A 55 13.10 20.56 20.49
N ALA A 56 13.94 20.86 19.49
CA ALA A 56 13.86 22.11 18.75
C ALA A 56 12.53 22.24 17.99
N ALA A 57 12.08 21.14 17.37
CA ALA A 57 10.82 21.09 16.63
C ALA A 57 9.60 21.23 17.57
N ALA A 58 9.59 20.53 18.71
CA ALA A 58 8.55 20.64 19.73
C ALA A 58 8.39 22.07 20.25
N ARG A 59 9.49 22.75 20.60
CA ARG A 59 9.46 24.14 21.09
C ARG A 59 8.87 25.13 20.10
N ARG A 60 8.97 24.84 18.80
CA ARG A 60 8.44 25.69 17.73
C ARG A 60 6.92 25.67 17.66
N VAL A 61 6.31 24.52 17.96
CA VAL A 61 4.86 24.28 17.72
C VAL A 61 4.07 24.02 19.00
N GLY A 62 4.73 23.93 20.15
CA GLY A 62 4.10 23.65 21.43
C GLY A 62 5.05 23.81 22.62
N GLU A 63 4.62 23.29 23.77
CA GLU A 63 5.36 23.37 25.03
C GLU A 63 6.21 22.10 25.22
N LEU A 64 7.53 22.25 25.19
CA LEU A 64 8.47 21.18 25.54
C LEU A 64 8.64 21.13 27.07
N VAL A 65 8.42 19.94 27.63
CA VAL A 65 8.48 19.70 29.08
C VAL A 65 9.83 19.12 29.47
N SER A 66 10.26 18.04 28.80
CA SER A 66 11.52 17.38 29.12
C SER A 66 12.15 16.69 27.92
N VAL A 67 13.48 16.54 27.95
CA VAL A 67 14.25 15.78 26.96
C VAL A 67 15.25 14.92 27.72
N HIS A 68 15.26 13.62 27.44
CA HIS A 68 16.13 12.70 28.15
C HIS A 68 16.68 11.61 27.23
N VAL A 69 17.97 11.31 27.41
CA VAL A 69 18.68 10.23 26.71
C VAL A 69 19.23 9.29 27.78
N ILE A 70 18.88 8.01 27.68
CA ILE A 70 19.40 6.95 28.56
C ILE A 70 20.47 6.19 27.76
N PRO A 71 21.76 6.47 27.97
CA PRO A 71 22.82 5.71 27.31
C PRO A 71 22.90 4.30 27.90
N ARG A 72 22.87 3.28 27.03
CA ARG A 72 23.02 1.85 27.40
C ARG A 72 22.12 1.46 28.60
N PRO A 73 20.78 1.53 28.46
CA PRO A 73 19.89 1.10 29.53
C PRO A 73 20.17 -0.35 29.93
N HIS A 74 20.06 -0.65 31.22
CA HIS A 74 20.14 -2.04 31.69
C HIS A 74 18.99 -2.87 31.10
N GLY A 75 19.20 -4.16 30.84
CA GLY A 75 18.20 -5.04 30.21
C GLY A 75 16.85 -5.06 30.93
N GLU A 76 16.83 -4.91 32.25
CA GLU A 76 15.59 -4.81 33.03
C GLU A 76 14.78 -3.54 32.72
N VAL A 77 15.43 -2.43 32.35
CA VAL A 77 14.76 -1.19 31.93
C VAL A 77 14.05 -1.39 30.60
N GLU A 78 14.56 -2.29 29.74
CA GLU A 78 13.94 -2.59 28.45
C GLU A 78 12.54 -3.19 28.57
N LYS A 79 12.25 -3.88 29.69
CA LYS A 79 10.94 -4.49 29.97
C LYS A 79 9.87 -3.46 30.35
N ILE A 80 10.29 -2.29 30.81
CA ILE A 80 9.43 -1.19 31.28
C ILE A 80 9.22 -0.16 30.16
N LEU A 81 10.23 0.04 29.33
CA LEU A 81 10.12 0.90 28.14
C LEU A 81 9.19 0.24 27.12
N LEU A 82 8.42 1.06 26.39
CA LEU A 82 7.53 0.60 25.32
C LEU A 82 8.21 -0.45 24.43
N ALA A 83 7.45 -1.50 24.10
CA ALA A 83 7.94 -2.69 23.41
C ALA A 83 8.74 -2.32 22.17
N GLN A 84 9.84 -3.03 21.93
CA GLN A 84 10.57 -2.89 20.67
C GLN A 84 9.61 -3.15 19.50
N PRO A 85 9.71 -2.39 18.40
CA PRO A 85 9.18 -2.89 17.15
C PRO A 85 9.78 -4.29 16.93
N PRO A 86 8.98 -5.26 16.46
CA PRO A 86 9.41 -6.64 16.36
C PRO A 86 10.76 -6.73 15.66
N ALA A 87 11.66 -7.57 16.18
CA ALA A 87 12.97 -7.81 15.59
C ALA A 87 12.78 -8.15 14.10
N GLN A 88 13.45 -7.39 13.24
CA GLN A 88 13.33 -7.51 11.79
C GLN A 88 13.87 -8.89 11.38
N THR A 89 12.97 -9.82 11.04
CA THR A 89 13.37 -11.16 10.63
C THR A 89 13.96 -11.14 9.21
N ASP A 90 14.71 -12.17 8.82
CA ASP A 90 15.19 -12.32 7.42
C ASP A 90 14.02 -12.28 6.42
N ARG A 91 12.85 -12.79 6.83
CA ARG A 91 11.62 -12.75 6.03
C ARG A 91 11.09 -11.33 5.87
N ASP A 92 11.12 -10.50 6.91
CA ASP A 92 10.70 -9.10 6.83
C ASP A 92 11.62 -8.30 5.93
N LEU A 93 12.94 -8.54 6.01
CA LEU A 93 13.92 -7.92 5.10
C LEU A 93 13.69 -8.34 3.64
N ALA A 94 13.43 -9.63 3.41
CA ALA A 94 13.09 -10.15 2.08
C ALA A 94 11.80 -9.54 1.55
N SER A 95 10.75 -9.43 2.38
CA SER A 95 9.48 -8.80 2.03
C SER A 95 9.63 -7.32 1.65
N ILE A 96 10.41 -6.56 2.43
CA ILE A 96 10.73 -5.15 2.14
C ILE A 96 11.52 -5.02 0.83
N ALA A 97 12.49 -5.91 0.60
CA ALA A 97 13.28 -5.92 -0.63
C ALA A 97 12.40 -6.23 -1.86
N GLU A 98 11.51 -7.22 -1.76
CA GLU A 98 10.54 -7.56 -2.79
C GLU A 98 9.60 -6.37 -3.07
N ALA A 99 8.99 -5.79 -2.04
CA ALA A 99 8.09 -4.63 -2.19
C ALA A 99 8.77 -3.46 -2.90
N ARG A 100 10.02 -3.14 -2.56
CA ARG A 100 10.82 -2.10 -3.24
C ARG A 100 11.09 -2.44 -4.70
N ALA A 101 11.44 -3.70 -5.00
CA ALA A 101 11.69 -4.14 -6.37
C ALA A 101 10.42 -4.04 -7.24
N LEU A 102 9.29 -4.50 -6.72
CA LEU A 102 8.00 -4.44 -7.42
C LEU A 102 7.53 -2.99 -7.61
N ALA A 103 7.69 -2.12 -6.62
CA ALA A 103 7.37 -0.71 -6.74
C ALA A 103 8.21 0.00 -7.81
N ARG A 104 9.52 -0.30 -7.90
CA ARG A 104 10.39 0.21 -8.97
C ARG A 104 9.98 -0.29 -10.34
N ARG A 105 9.64 -1.59 -10.45
CA ARG A 105 9.16 -2.19 -11.70
C ARG A 105 7.86 -1.52 -12.17
N ALA A 106 6.89 -1.36 -11.27
CA ALA A 106 5.64 -0.65 -11.56
C ALA A 106 5.90 0.80 -11.97
N ARG A 107 6.82 1.50 -11.30
CA ARG A 107 7.19 2.88 -11.65
C ARG A 107 7.82 2.98 -13.05
N ALA A 108 8.59 1.98 -13.48
CA ALA A 108 9.14 1.92 -14.83
C ALA A 108 8.07 1.65 -15.90
N ALA A 109 7.01 0.90 -15.57
CA ALA A 109 5.88 0.65 -16.46
C ALA A 109 4.93 1.85 -16.61
N ALA A 110 4.85 2.71 -15.57
CA ALA A 110 3.93 3.85 -15.51
C ALA A 110 3.99 4.79 -16.73
N PRO A 111 5.17 5.30 -17.18
CA PRO A 111 5.22 6.19 -18.33
C PRO A 111 4.78 5.49 -19.62
N ILE A 112 5.08 4.20 -19.79
CA ILE A 112 4.67 3.44 -20.99
C ILE A 112 3.15 3.29 -21.01
N LEU A 113 2.54 2.95 -19.87
CA LEU A 113 1.10 2.80 -19.75
C LEU A 113 0.35 4.14 -19.88
N ALA A 114 0.97 5.25 -19.45
CA ALA A 114 0.41 6.60 -19.58
C ALA A 114 0.19 7.01 -21.04
N GLU A 115 1.07 6.57 -21.94
CA GLU A 115 1.02 6.87 -23.39
C GLU A 115 -0.02 6.03 -24.16
N PHE A 116 -0.69 5.07 -23.51
CA PHE A 116 -1.68 4.25 -24.20
C PHE A 116 -2.90 5.09 -24.61
N SER A 117 -3.39 4.81 -25.82
CA SER A 117 -4.67 5.31 -26.31
C SER A 117 -5.84 4.69 -25.52
N GLN A 118 -7.02 5.29 -25.66
CA GLN A 118 -8.23 4.76 -25.04
C GLN A 118 -8.53 3.33 -25.53
N GLU A 119 -8.34 3.08 -26.82
CA GLU A 119 -8.56 1.79 -27.47
C GLU A 119 -7.57 0.74 -26.99
N GLN A 120 -6.30 1.11 -26.80
CA GLN A 120 -5.27 0.20 -26.27
C GLN A 120 -5.59 -0.22 -24.83
N ILE A 121 -5.95 0.74 -23.96
CA ILE A 121 -6.36 0.41 -22.59
C ILE A 121 -7.63 -0.43 -22.56
N ASP A 122 -8.60 -0.09 -23.40
CA ASP A 122 -9.84 -0.84 -23.48
C ASP A 122 -9.59 -2.29 -23.92
N ALA A 123 -8.72 -2.52 -24.91
CA ALA A 123 -8.34 -3.87 -25.33
C ALA A 123 -7.68 -4.69 -24.23
N VAL A 124 -6.80 -4.06 -23.43
CA VAL A 124 -6.18 -4.69 -22.25
C VAL A 124 -7.24 -5.07 -21.21
N ILE A 125 -8.20 -4.19 -20.96
CA ILE A 125 -9.30 -4.41 -20.00
C ILE A 125 -10.24 -5.52 -20.48
N ASP A 126 -10.56 -5.55 -21.78
CA ASP A 126 -11.39 -6.58 -22.40
C ASP A 126 -10.74 -7.97 -22.22
N ALA A 127 -9.44 -8.08 -22.49
CA ALA A 127 -8.69 -9.32 -22.34
C ALA A 127 -8.60 -9.80 -20.89
N MET A 128 -8.31 -8.90 -19.94
CA MET A 128 -8.22 -9.24 -18.52
C MET A 128 -9.58 -9.67 -17.95
N ALA A 129 -10.65 -8.95 -18.27
CA ALA A 129 -12.00 -9.27 -17.83
C ALA A 129 -12.43 -10.65 -18.34
N ALA A 130 -12.21 -10.94 -19.63
CA ALA A 130 -12.52 -12.25 -20.22
C ALA A 130 -11.74 -13.38 -19.55
N ALA A 131 -10.43 -13.20 -19.34
CA ALA A 131 -9.59 -14.20 -18.70
C ALA A 131 -10.00 -14.47 -17.24
N ALA A 132 -10.36 -13.43 -16.48
CA ALA A 132 -10.83 -13.57 -15.10
C ALA A 132 -12.20 -14.25 -15.03
N THR A 133 -13.13 -13.91 -15.92
CA THR A 133 -14.46 -14.55 -15.99
C THR A 133 -14.35 -16.04 -16.29
N ALA A 134 -13.50 -16.44 -17.23
CA ALA A 134 -13.27 -17.84 -17.58
C ALA A 134 -12.72 -18.68 -16.40
N GLN A 135 -12.03 -18.04 -15.45
CA GLN A 135 -11.44 -18.68 -14.28
C GLN A 135 -12.25 -18.48 -12.98
N ALA A 136 -13.44 -17.87 -13.05
CA ALA A 136 -14.21 -17.46 -11.88
C ALA A 136 -14.47 -18.62 -10.89
N GLU A 137 -14.77 -19.81 -11.40
CA GLU A 137 -14.96 -21.02 -10.58
C GLU A 137 -13.65 -21.56 -10.00
N ALA A 138 -12.59 -21.66 -10.80
CA ALA A 138 -11.29 -22.14 -10.33
C ALA A 138 -10.75 -21.24 -9.20
N PHE A 139 -10.85 -19.92 -9.36
CA PHE A 139 -10.49 -18.96 -8.34
C PHE A 139 -11.33 -19.12 -7.06
N ALA A 140 -12.65 -19.32 -7.20
CA ALA A 140 -13.53 -19.51 -6.06
C ALA A 140 -13.19 -20.76 -5.25
N ARG A 141 -12.95 -21.89 -5.93
CA ARG A 141 -12.55 -23.15 -5.29
C ARG A 141 -11.22 -22.99 -4.55
N LEU A 142 -10.21 -22.42 -5.20
CA LEU A 142 -8.90 -22.19 -4.60
C LEU A 142 -8.97 -21.26 -3.39
N ALA A 143 -9.82 -20.22 -3.44
CA ALA A 143 -10.01 -19.32 -2.30
C ALA A 143 -10.68 -20.01 -1.11
N VAL A 144 -11.68 -20.87 -1.32
CA VAL A 144 -12.29 -21.65 -0.23
C VAL A 144 -11.30 -22.66 0.34
N GLU A 145 -10.57 -23.38 -0.52
CA GLU A 145 -9.55 -24.35 -0.12
C GLU A 145 -8.46 -23.70 0.75
N GLU A 146 -7.93 -22.55 0.31
CA GLU A 146 -6.82 -21.90 1.00
C GLU A 146 -7.25 -21.20 2.28
N THR A 147 -8.39 -20.48 2.26
CA THR A 147 -8.79 -19.63 3.39
C THR A 147 -9.68 -20.34 4.40
N GLY A 148 -10.35 -21.43 4.00
CA GLY A 148 -11.42 -22.06 4.78
C GLY A 148 -12.69 -21.20 4.90
N TYR A 149 -12.80 -20.07 4.20
CA TYR A 149 -13.90 -19.12 4.37
C TYR A 149 -14.95 -19.17 3.26
N GLY A 150 -16.22 -19.16 3.66
CA GLY A 150 -17.36 -19.00 2.76
C GLY A 150 -17.67 -20.24 1.91
N VAL A 151 -18.51 -20.05 0.89
CA VAL A 151 -18.98 -21.13 0.02
C VAL A 151 -18.57 -20.84 -1.42
N VAL A 152 -18.25 -21.88 -2.19
CA VAL A 152 -17.76 -21.77 -3.57
C VAL A 152 -18.76 -21.02 -4.45
N ALA A 153 -20.06 -21.34 -4.37
CA ALA A 153 -21.11 -20.69 -5.17
C ALA A 153 -21.14 -19.16 -4.97
N ASP A 154 -21.08 -18.67 -3.74
CA ASP A 154 -21.06 -17.24 -3.43
C ASP A 154 -19.78 -16.58 -3.94
N LYS A 155 -18.63 -17.25 -3.82
CA LYS A 155 -17.36 -16.74 -4.34
C LYS A 155 -17.32 -16.70 -5.87
N ILE A 156 -17.99 -17.63 -6.56
CA ILE A 156 -18.20 -17.54 -8.02
C ILE A 156 -18.94 -16.25 -8.35
N GLN A 157 -20.06 -15.98 -7.68
CA GLN A 157 -20.84 -14.76 -7.91
C GLN A 157 -20.03 -13.48 -7.61
N LYS A 158 -19.20 -13.50 -6.56
CA LYS A 158 -18.29 -12.38 -6.25
C LYS A 158 -17.21 -12.19 -7.32
N ASN A 159 -16.65 -13.28 -7.85
CA ASN A 159 -15.66 -13.21 -8.94
C ASN A 159 -16.31 -12.67 -10.22
N LEU A 160 -17.49 -13.17 -10.60
CA LEU A 160 -18.27 -12.68 -11.73
C LEU A 160 -18.71 -11.22 -11.56
N PHE A 161 -19.04 -10.80 -10.33
CA PHE A 161 -19.28 -9.38 -10.06
C PHE A 161 -18.04 -8.53 -10.41
N GLY A 162 -16.86 -8.97 -9.96
CA GLY A 162 -15.60 -8.29 -10.24
C GLY A 162 -15.21 -8.32 -11.73
N SER A 163 -15.40 -9.44 -12.42
CA SER A 163 -14.94 -9.62 -13.80
C SER A 163 -15.94 -9.17 -14.86
N GLU A 164 -17.25 -9.17 -14.56
CA GLU A 164 -18.28 -8.76 -15.52
C GLU A 164 -18.97 -7.45 -15.16
N LYS A 165 -19.45 -7.29 -13.92
CA LYS A 165 -20.26 -6.10 -13.56
C LYS A 165 -19.39 -4.86 -13.44
N VAL A 166 -18.24 -4.97 -12.78
CA VAL A 166 -17.26 -3.87 -12.72
C VAL A 166 -16.74 -3.57 -14.13
N TYR A 167 -16.41 -4.59 -14.92
CA TYR A 167 -16.01 -4.45 -16.32
C TYR A 167 -17.04 -3.64 -17.13
N LYS A 168 -18.32 -4.07 -17.13
CA LYS A 168 -19.41 -3.38 -17.85
C LYS A 168 -19.56 -1.92 -17.42
N PHE A 169 -19.31 -1.62 -16.14
CA PHE A 169 -19.39 -0.26 -15.61
C PHE A 169 -18.21 0.63 -16.04
N ILE A 170 -16.98 0.11 -16.02
CA ILE A 170 -15.78 0.90 -16.33
C ILE A 170 -15.45 0.94 -17.82
N ARG A 171 -15.88 -0.06 -18.59
CA ARG A 171 -15.56 -0.19 -20.01
C ARG A 171 -15.91 1.06 -20.84
N PRO A 172 -17.10 1.68 -20.73
CA PRO A 172 -17.44 2.87 -21.53
C PRO A 172 -16.82 4.19 -21.02
N GLN A 173 -16.14 4.18 -19.87
CA GLN A 173 -15.61 5.42 -19.28
C GLN A 173 -14.38 5.90 -20.03
N LYS A 174 -14.28 7.21 -20.24
CA LYS A 174 -13.08 7.84 -20.80
C LYS A 174 -12.06 8.07 -19.69
N THR A 175 -10.85 7.56 -19.88
CA THR A 175 -9.74 7.64 -18.91
C THR A 175 -8.44 8.09 -19.57
N VAL A 176 -8.48 8.46 -20.86
CA VAL A 176 -7.35 8.93 -21.66
C VAL A 176 -7.64 10.31 -22.24
N GLY A 177 -6.70 11.24 -22.08
CA GLY A 177 -6.77 12.57 -22.67
C GLY A 177 -7.97 13.38 -22.19
N VAL A 178 -8.59 14.13 -23.11
CA VAL A 178 -9.74 14.99 -22.79
C VAL A 178 -10.99 14.14 -22.56
N ILE A 179 -11.46 14.11 -21.31
CA ILE A 179 -12.64 13.31 -20.91
C ILE A 179 -13.93 14.13 -20.96
N ARG A 180 -13.84 15.46 -20.81
CA ARG A 180 -14.98 16.35 -20.82
C ARG A 180 -14.59 17.76 -21.27
N ARG A 181 -15.48 18.41 -22.04
CA ARG A 181 -15.40 19.84 -22.38
C ARG A 181 -16.67 20.52 -21.88
N LEU A 182 -16.51 21.63 -21.17
CA LEU A 182 -17.56 22.43 -20.56
C LEU A 182 -17.47 23.83 -21.16
N GLU A 183 -18.11 24.01 -22.32
CA GLU A 183 -17.97 25.21 -23.13
C GLU A 183 -18.48 26.47 -22.42
N ASP A 184 -19.60 26.33 -21.70
CA ASP A 184 -20.23 27.36 -20.87
C ASP A 184 -19.26 27.91 -19.81
N ARG A 185 -18.45 27.04 -19.22
CA ARG A 185 -17.47 27.37 -18.18
C ARG A 185 -16.06 27.60 -18.73
N LYS A 186 -15.84 27.37 -20.02
CA LYS A 186 -14.50 27.34 -20.65
C LYS A 186 -13.53 26.40 -19.91
N VAL A 187 -14.04 25.25 -19.45
CA VAL A 187 -13.26 24.23 -18.71
C VAL A 187 -13.07 22.98 -19.56
N VAL A 188 -11.85 22.44 -19.55
CA VAL A 188 -11.52 21.14 -20.15
C VAL A 188 -11.01 20.22 -19.04
N GLU A 189 -11.61 19.04 -18.92
CA GLU A 189 -11.16 18.00 -17.99
C GLU A 189 -10.28 16.99 -18.75
N ILE A 190 -9.06 16.79 -18.26
CA ILE A 190 -8.07 15.88 -18.84
C ILE A 190 -7.76 14.80 -17.79
N ALA A 191 -7.85 13.53 -18.19
CA ALA A 191 -7.51 12.42 -17.33
C ALA A 191 -5.99 12.19 -17.32
N GLU A 192 -5.42 12.21 -16.11
CA GLU A 192 -4.02 11.93 -15.85
C GLU A 192 -3.91 10.74 -14.88
N PRO A 193 -3.10 9.70 -15.17
CA PRO A 193 -2.89 8.60 -14.23
C PRO A 193 -2.21 9.09 -12.95
N PHE A 194 -2.63 8.57 -11.80
CA PHE A 194 -2.02 8.92 -10.51
C PHE A 194 -0.58 8.39 -10.38
N GLY A 195 -0.28 7.24 -10.98
CA GLY A 195 0.99 6.53 -10.86
C GLY A 195 0.82 5.10 -10.37
N VAL A 196 1.68 4.66 -9.44
CA VAL A 196 1.67 3.29 -8.92
C VAL A 196 0.59 3.13 -7.83
N VAL A 197 -0.27 2.12 -7.97
CA VAL A 197 -1.28 1.75 -6.98
C VAL A 197 -0.77 0.63 -6.09
N ALA A 198 -0.73 0.86 -4.78
CA ALA A 198 -0.52 -0.19 -3.78
C ALA A 198 -1.87 -0.80 -3.36
N ALA A 199 -2.05 -2.10 -3.59
CA ALA A 199 -3.33 -2.77 -3.43
C ALA A 199 -3.27 -3.85 -2.34
N ILE A 200 -3.76 -3.53 -1.14
CA ILE A 200 -3.96 -4.51 -0.06
C ILE A 200 -5.18 -5.38 -0.38
N VAL A 201 -5.04 -6.70 -0.29
CA VAL A 201 -6.11 -7.65 -0.63
C VAL A 201 -6.42 -8.55 0.58
N PRO A 202 -7.66 -8.56 1.09
CA PRO A 202 -8.03 -9.29 2.30
C PRO A 202 -8.30 -10.79 2.06
N SER A 203 -8.30 -11.59 3.11
CA SER A 203 -8.60 -13.03 3.07
C SER A 203 -10.09 -13.37 2.87
N THR A 204 -11.01 -12.45 3.17
CA THR A 204 -12.46 -12.69 3.03
C THR A 204 -12.92 -12.71 1.57
N ASN A 205 -12.40 -11.77 0.78
CA ASN A 205 -12.72 -11.61 -0.65
C ASN A 205 -11.43 -11.54 -1.49
N PRO A 206 -10.57 -12.57 -1.45
CA PRO A 206 -9.20 -12.46 -1.96
C PRO A 206 -9.17 -12.32 -3.49
N THR A 207 -9.87 -13.21 -4.20
CA THR A 207 -9.88 -13.26 -5.66
C THR A 207 -10.66 -12.10 -6.27
N SER A 208 -11.90 -11.85 -5.80
CA SER A 208 -12.74 -10.78 -6.35
C SER A 208 -12.16 -9.38 -6.08
N THR A 209 -11.49 -9.17 -4.93
CA THR A 209 -10.80 -7.91 -4.63
C THR A 209 -9.60 -7.70 -5.54
N ALA A 210 -8.80 -8.74 -5.78
CA ALA A 210 -7.69 -8.68 -6.73
C ALA A 210 -8.20 -8.35 -8.14
N ILE A 211 -9.24 -9.05 -8.63
CA ILE A 211 -9.83 -8.81 -9.96
C ILE A 211 -10.25 -7.34 -10.12
N TYR A 212 -11.10 -6.83 -9.21
CA TYR A 212 -11.61 -5.48 -9.39
C TYR A 212 -10.50 -4.43 -9.31
N LYS A 213 -9.55 -4.56 -8.36
CA LYS A 213 -8.47 -3.59 -8.19
C LYS A 213 -7.55 -3.56 -9.40
N ILE A 214 -7.23 -4.71 -9.99
CA ILE A 214 -6.43 -4.78 -11.23
C ILE A 214 -7.19 -4.08 -12.36
N LEU A 215 -8.45 -4.42 -12.60
CA LEU A 215 -9.23 -3.83 -13.69
C LEU A 215 -9.31 -2.30 -13.58
N ILE A 216 -9.71 -1.76 -12.43
CA ILE A 216 -9.87 -0.30 -12.30
C ILE A 216 -8.53 0.44 -12.36
N SER A 217 -7.44 -0.15 -11.85
CA SER A 217 -6.12 0.48 -11.88
C SER A 217 -5.61 0.59 -13.31
N LEU A 218 -5.69 -0.49 -14.07
CA LEU A 218 -5.24 -0.52 -15.46
C LEU A 218 -6.13 0.34 -16.36
N LYS A 219 -7.45 0.37 -16.11
CA LYS A 219 -8.37 1.26 -16.85
C LYS A 219 -7.99 2.73 -16.65
N ALA A 220 -7.47 3.09 -15.47
CA ALA A 220 -6.96 4.40 -15.15
C ALA A 220 -5.47 4.61 -15.52
N ARG A 221 -4.87 3.72 -16.33
CA ARG A 221 -3.45 3.76 -16.73
C ARG A 221 -2.47 3.76 -15.55
N CYS A 222 -2.86 3.13 -14.45
CA CYS A 222 -2.05 3.04 -13.23
C CYS A 222 -1.53 1.60 -13.05
N PRO A 223 -0.21 1.36 -13.08
CA PRO A 223 0.36 0.06 -12.73
C PRO A 223 0.11 -0.25 -11.25
N ILE A 224 -0.08 -1.52 -10.93
CA ILE A 224 -0.52 -1.98 -9.61
C ILE A 224 0.51 -2.93 -8.97
N VAL A 225 0.68 -2.82 -7.64
CA VAL A 225 1.42 -3.76 -6.80
C VAL A 225 0.47 -4.30 -5.72
N ILE A 226 0.22 -5.60 -5.75
CA ILE A 226 -0.72 -6.29 -4.86
C ILE A 226 0.01 -6.83 -3.63
N SER A 227 -0.54 -6.53 -2.45
CA SER A 227 -0.12 -7.09 -1.17
C SER A 227 -1.21 -8.06 -0.67
N PRO A 228 -1.03 -9.38 -0.84
CA PRO A 228 -1.98 -10.37 -0.36
C PRO A 228 -2.00 -10.48 1.17
N HIS A 229 -3.15 -10.86 1.73
CA HIS A 229 -3.22 -11.32 3.10
C HIS A 229 -2.49 -12.69 3.23
N PRO A 230 -1.73 -12.96 4.32
CA PRO A 230 -0.95 -14.20 4.46
C PRO A 230 -1.76 -15.50 4.38
N ALA A 231 -3.04 -15.45 4.78
CA ALA A 231 -3.96 -16.58 4.68
C ALA A 231 -4.57 -16.80 3.27
N ALA A 232 -4.19 -16.04 2.25
CA ALA A 232 -4.81 -16.07 0.92
C ALA A 232 -3.81 -15.85 -0.24
N VAL A 233 -2.53 -16.13 -0.02
CA VAL A 233 -1.44 -15.79 -0.95
C VAL A 233 -1.58 -16.51 -2.29
N ARG A 234 -1.87 -17.82 -2.28
CA ARG A 234 -1.95 -18.66 -3.48
C ARG A 234 -3.10 -18.22 -4.38
N CYS A 235 -4.30 -18.03 -3.83
CA CYS A 235 -5.46 -17.65 -4.63
C CYS A 235 -5.34 -16.24 -5.21
N ILE A 236 -4.74 -15.30 -4.47
CA ILE A 236 -4.49 -13.93 -4.96
C ILE A 236 -3.39 -13.94 -6.03
N THR A 237 -2.31 -14.68 -5.81
CA THR A 237 -1.22 -14.86 -6.78
C THR A 237 -1.78 -15.43 -8.08
N ARG A 238 -2.65 -16.44 -8.00
CA ARG A 238 -3.23 -17.06 -9.19
C ARG A 238 -4.08 -16.11 -10.01
N VAL A 239 -4.84 -15.21 -9.38
CA VAL A 239 -5.57 -14.14 -10.09
C VAL A 239 -4.60 -13.19 -10.78
N ALA A 240 -3.56 -12.75 -10.06
CA ALA A 240 -2.59 -11.79 -10.58
C ALA A 240 -1.82 -12.35 -11.78
N GLU A 241 -1.43 -13.63 -11.75
CA GLU A 241 -0.81 -14.34 -12.88
C GLU A 241 -1.69 -14.33 -14.12
N VAL A 242 -2.93 -14.81 -14.01
CA VAL A 242 -3.87 -14.91 -15.15
C VAL A 242 -4.13 -13.53 -15.76
N MET A 243 -4.36 -12.53 -14.92
CA MET A 243 -4.64 -11.18 -15.41
C MET A 243 -3.41 -10.50 -15.98
N ASN A 244 -2.22 -10.68 -15.40
CA ASN A 244 -0.97 -10.16 -15.94
C ASN A 244 -0.65 -10.79 -17.30
N GLU A 245 -0.83 -12.10 -17.45
CA GLU A 245 -0.64 -12.80 -18.72
C GLU A 245 -1.60 -12.27 -19.80
N ALA A 246 -2.88 -12.12 -19.45
CA ALA A 246 -3.89 -11.55 -20.35
C ALA A 246 -3.55 -10.09 -20.75
N ALA A 247 -3.14 -9.26 -19.78
CA ALA A 247 -2.74 -7.89 -20.03
C ALA A 247 -1.54 -7.81 -20.98
N ARG A 248 -0.50 -8.61 -20.73
CA ARG A 248 0.70 -8.64 -21.58
C ARG A 248 0.40 -9.09 -23.00
N ARG A 249 -0.44 -10.11 -23.19
CA ARG A 249 -0.88 -10.53 -24.53
C ARG A 249 -1.65 -9.43 -25.28
N ALA A 250 -2.37 -8.58 -24.54
CA ALA A 250 -3.07 -7.42 -25.09
C ALA A 250 -2.17 -6.18 -25.24
N GLY A 251 -0.86 -6.29 -24.97
CA GLY A 251 0.13 -5.24 -25.20
C GLY A 251 0.54 -4.44 -23.97
N ALA A 252 0.00 -4.71 -22.77
CA ALA A 252 0.41 -4.02 -21.56
C ALA A 252 1.90 -4.24 -21.25
N PRO A 253 2.62 -3.21 -20.76
CA PRO A 253 4.04 -3.32 -20.46
C PRO A 253 4.31 -4.30 -19.31
N GLU A 254 5.51 -4.86 -19.29
CA GLU A 254 5.99 -5.61 -18.14
C GLU A 254 5.97 -4.74 -16.88
N GLY A 255 5.47 -5.30 -15.76
CA GLY A 255 5.33 -4.55 -14.53
C GLY A 255 4.07 -3.70 -14.44
N ALA A 256 3.12 -3.82 -15.37
CA ALA A 256 1.80 -3.19 -15.22
C ALA A 256 0.98 -3.83 -14.09
N VAL A 257 1.10 -5.14 -13.89
CA VAL A 257 0.49 -5.89 -12.77
C VAL A 257 1.59 -6.63 -12.01
N ASN A 258 1.70 -6.37 -10.71
CA ASN A 258 2.68 -6.97 -9.82
C ASN A 258 2.00 -7.45 -8.54
N TRP A 259 2.60 -8.42 -7.86
CA TRP A 259 2.12 -8.91 -6.57
C TRP A 259 3.29 -9.41 -5.73
N MET A 260 3.17 -9.25 -4.41
CA MET A 260 4.12 -9.80 -3.45
C MET A 260 3.88 -11.30 -3.27
N THR A 261 4.96 -12.05 -3.10
CA THR A 261 4.94 -13.49 -2.77
C THR A 261 5.48 -13.75 -1.37
N THR A 262 6.26 -12.81 -0.83
CA THR A 262 6.80 -12.84 0.53
C THR A 262 5.97 -11.92 1.43
N VAL A 263 4.88 -12.45 1.98
CA VAL A 263 3.97 -11.78 2.93
C VAL A 263 3.79 -12.55 4.23
#